data_AF-A0A7J2JL82-F1
#
_entry.id   AF-A0A7J2JL82-F1
#
_cell.length_a   1.000
_cell.length_b   1.000
_cell.length_c   1.000
_cell.angle_alpha   90.00
_cell.angle_beta   90.00
_cell.angle_gamma   90.00
#
_symmetry.space_group_name_H-M   'P 1'
#
loop_
_entity.id
_entity.type
_entity.pdbx_description
1 polymer ?
#
loop_
_entity_poly.entity_id
_entity_poly.type
_entity_poly.pdbx_seq_one_letter_code
_entity_poly.pdbx_strand_id
1 'polypeptide(L)' 'MISVYSLKGKVVGKIELPNIFQTEYRPDLIQRAVIAFQSNKRQSYGVSEGAGMKT' A
#
# COMPACT_ATOMS: atom_id res chain seq x y z
N MET A 1 7.96 16.94 -17.37
CA MET A 1 6.87 17.93 -17.24
C MET A 1 5.54 17.21 -17.40
N ILE A 2 4.63 17.34 -16.44
CA ILE A 2 3.32 16.68 -16.41
C ILE A 2 2.21 17.72 -16.52
N SER A 3 1.10 17.36 -17.16
CA SER A 3 -0.04 18.26 -17.39
C SER A 3 -1.00 18.24 -16.19
N VAL A 4 -1.33 19.40 -15.65
CA VAL A 4 -2.36 19.54 -14.61
C VAL A 4 -3.71 19.71 -15.27
N TYR A 5 -4.67 18.86 -14.91
CA TYR A 5 -6.02 18.88 -15.46
C TYR A 5 -7.02 19.54 -14.51
N SER A 6 -7.96 20.29 -15.05
CA SER A 6 -9.14 20.79 -14.34
C SER A 6 -10.21 19.71 -14.18
N LEU A 7 -11.17 19.93 -13.29
CA LEU A 7 -12.36 19.09 -13.13
C LEU A 7 -13.17 18.89 -14.43
N LYS A 8 -13.01 19.82 -15.39
CA LYS A 8 -13.64 19.76 -16.72
C LYS A 8 -12.76 19.07 -17.78
N GLY A 9 -11.65 18.44 -17.37
CA GLY A 9 -10.71 17.73 -18.26
C GLY A 9 -9.79 18.62 -19.10
N LYS A 10 -9.86 19.95 -18.95
CA LYS A 10 -8.96 20.88 -19.68
C LYS A 10 -7.61 20.97 -18.98
N VAL A 11 -6.52 21.03 -19.75
CA VAL A 11 -5.16 21.27 -19.24
C VAL A 11 -5.05 22.72 -18.77
N VAL A 12 -4.71 22.91 -17.50
CA VAL A 12 -4.63 24.24 -16.85
C VAL A 12 -3.18 24.69 -16.69
N GLY A 13 -2.23 23.77 -16.68
CA GLY A 13 -0.81 24.09 -16.51
C GLY A 13 0.08 22.87 -16.66
N LYS A 14 1.38 23.09 -16.48
CA LYS A 14 2.41 22.04 -16.49
C LYS A 14 3.31 22.18 -15.27
N ILE A 15 3.62 21.06 -14.63
CA ILE A 15 4.51 20.99 -13.45
C ILE A 15 5.66 20.03 -13.76
N GLU A 16 6.84 20.27 -13.18
CA GLU A 16 7.95 19.32 -13.29
C GLU A 16 7.73 18.09 -12.43
N LEU A 17 8.12 16.92 -12.95
CA LEU A 17 7.96 15.67 -12.21
C LEU A 17 9.05 15.60 -11.13
N PRO A 18 8.69 15.50 -9.84
CA PRO A 18 9.69 15.43 -8.78
C PRO A 18 10.63 14.23 -8.95
N ASN A 19 11.87 14.36 -8.48
CA ASN A 19 12.91 13.33 -8.60
C ASN A 19 12.51 11.97 -8.02
N ILE A 20 11.58 11.93 -7.06
CA ILE A 20 11.10 10.68 -6.46
C ILE A 20 10.46 9.74 -7.48
N PHE A 21 9.89 10.25 -8.58
CA PHE A 21 9.30 9.40 -9.61
C PHE A 21 10.34 8.77 -10.55
N GLN A 22 11.60 9.19 -10.44
CA GLN A 22 12.73 8.59 -11.16
C GLN A 22 13.42 7.49 -10.35
N THR A 23 12.98 7.22 -9.10
CA THR A 23 13.56 6.15 -8.30
C THR A 23 13.40 4.80 -8.99
N GLU A 24 14.43 3.97 -8.88
CA GLU A 24 14.42 2.64 -9.46
C GLU A 24 13.24 1.79 -8.95
N TYR A 25 12.63 1.07 -9.89
CA TYR A 25 11.52 0.19 -9.57
C TYR A 25 12.02 -1.07 -8.87
N ARG A 26 11.72 -1.18 -7.57
CA ARG A 26 12.11 -2.31 -6.71
C ARG A 26 10.90 -3.07 -6.16
N PRO A 27 10.33 -4.02 -6.95
CA PRO A 27 9.13 -4.76 -6.54
C PRO A 27 9.36 -5.60 -5.28
N ASP A 28 10.58 -6.04 -5.03
CA ASP A 28 10.99 -6.79 -3.84
C ASP A 28 10.78 -5.99 -2.54
N LEU A 29 11.18 -4.72 -2.53
CA LEU A 29 10.99 -3.83 -1.37
C LEU A 29 9.52 -3.46 -1.18
N ILE A 30 8.83 -3.17 -2.28
CA ILE A 30 7.40 -2.82 -2.26
C ILE A 30 6.60 -3.97 -1.66
N GLN A 31 6.81 -5.19 -2.17
CA GLN A 31 6.10 -6.38 -1.70
C GLN A 31 6.39 -6.65 -0.23
N ARG A 32 7.65 -6.56 0.21
CA ARG A 32 8.03 -6.75 1.61
C ARG A 32 7.34 -5.77 2.54
N ALA A 33 7.34 -4.48 2.19
CA ALA A 33 6.69 -3.45 2.98
C ALA A 33 5.19 -3.70 3.09
N VAL A 34 4.54 -4.00 1.97
CA VAL A 34 3.09 -4.26 1.92
C VAL A 34 2.70 -5.47 2.78
N ILE A 35 3.44 -6.59 2.68
CA ILE A 35 3.18 -7.78 3.49
C ILE A 35 3.33 -7.47 4.99
N ALA A 36 4.39 -6.76 5.38
CA ALA A 36 4.58 -6.39 6.78
C ALA A 36 3.41 -5.56 7.33
N PHE A 37 2.95 -4.56 6.58
CA PHE A 37 1.79 -3.76 6.96
C PHE A 37 0.50 -4.60 7.09
N GLN A 38 0.26 -5.52 6.16
CA GLN A 38 -0.91 -6.40 6.21
C GLN A 38 -0.86 -7.35 7.41
N SER A 39 0.30 -7.96 7.66
CA SER A 39 0.51 -8.86 8.80
C SER A 39 0.29 -8.14 10.14
N ASN A 40 0.80 -6.92 10.29
CA ASN A 40 0.67 -6.14 11.52
C ASN A 40 -0.79 -5.74 11.84
N LYS A 41 -1.65 -5.66 10.83
CA LYS A 41 -3.07 -5.33 11.02
C LYS A 41 -3.90 -6.51 11.52
N ARG A 42 -3.41 -7.75 11.37
CA ARG A 42 -4.15 -8.96 11.72
C ARG A 42 -4.23 -9.12 13.24
N GLN A 43 -5.45 -9.29 13.74
CA GLN A 43 -5.70 -9.63 15.14
C GLN A 43 -5.39 -11.10 15.41
N SER A 44 -4.81 -11.40 16.56
CA SER A 44 -4.63 -12.77 17.02
C SER A 44 -6.00 -13.40 17.31
N TYR A 45 -6.19 -14.62 16.84
CA TYR A 45 -7.37 -15.41 17.14
C TYR A 45 -6.93 -16.85 17.40
N GLY A 46 -7.70 -17.57 18.21
CA GLY A 46 -7.42 -18.94 18.58
C GLY A 46 -8.61 -19.56 19.29
N VAL A 47 -8.71 -20.89 19.19
CA VAL A 47 -9.71 -21.67 19.92
C VAL A 47 -9.21 -21.89 21.35
N SER A 48 -10.12 -22.04 22.32
CA SER A 48 -9.77 -22.40 23.70
C SER A 48 -9.04 -23.74 23.75
N GLU A 49 -7.99 -23.84 24.57
CA GLU A 49 -7.13 -25.03 24.67
C GLU A 49 -7.89 -26.31 25.03
N GLY A 50 -8.96 -26.21 25.82
CA GLY A 50 -9.79 -27.34 26.26
C GLY A 50 -11.07 -27.54 25.45
N ALA A 51 -11.21 -26.90 24.29
CA ALA A 51 -12.42 -27.04 23.47
C ALA A 51 -12.64 -28.49 23.04
N GLY A 52 -13.75 -29.10 23.48
CA GLY A 52 -14.09 -30.50 23.21
C GLY A 52 -13.45 -31.54 24.15
N MET A 53 -12.64 -31.13 25.12
CA MET A 53 -11.95 -32.05 26.06
C MET A 53 -12.67 -32.21 27.41
N LYS A 54 -13.65 -31.36 27.71
CA LYS A 54 -14.51 -31.49 28.90
C LYS A 54 -15.80 -32.18 28.48
N THR A 55 -15.83 -33.51 28.62
CA THR A 55 -17.05 -34.33 28.57
C THR A 55 -17.39 -34.81 29.96
#